data_AF-A0A520ICZ9-F1
#
_entry.id   AF-A0A520ICZ9-F1
#
_cell.length_a   1.000
_cell.length_b   1.000
_cell.length_c   1.000
_cell.angle_alpha   90.00
_cell.angle_beta   90.00
_cell.angle_gamma   90.00
#
_symmetry.space_group_name_H-M   'P 1'
#
loop_
_entity.id
_entity.type
_entity.pdbx_description
1 polymer ?
#
loop_
_entity_poly.entity_id
_entity_poly.type
_entity_poly.pdbx_seq_one_letter_code
_entity_poly.pdbx_strand_id
1 'polypeptide(L)'
;TPAPVPAELDWDLWLGSAPYKPYIDKMVPFNWRGWWDYGTGAIGDMGCHLVEPPFRILELDTPIDVQCSVGSVYVDEFRRGYFPESCPPSSHVIMTFAKTRKTKGNIEIHWMDGGIKPERPDELLPNESFGDNGVLFEGTKGKMICDVYGSNPRLLPLTKNASDKTKAKATRVPGGEAGHYTQWAEAAIAGYGKIELSSPFEIAGPLTETLLIANLAIRGIDTQRRDANGRISYPGRDMKLLWDKENLKVTNFDEVNQFVKRNYRTGWTLGI
;
A
#
# COMPACT_ATOMS: atom_id res chain seq x y z
N THR A 1 10.81 10.42 -22.53
CA THR A 1 11.36 10.03 -23.85
C THR A 1 12.53 9.09 -23.64
N PRO A 2 12.82 8.18 -24.59
CA PRO A 2 13.97 7.29 -24.48
C PRO A 2 15.28 8.06 -24.28
N ALA A 3 16.19 7.50 -23.49
CA ALA A 3 17.51 8.05 -23.21
C ALA A 3 18.59 6.95 -23.29
N PRO A 4 19.86 7.32 -23.50
CA PRO A 4 20.97 6.37 -23.38
C PRO A 4 21.01 5.74 -21.98
N VAL A 5 21.28 4.44 -21.93
CA VAL A 5 21.48 3.71 -20.67
C VAL A 5 22.81 4.18 -20.04
N PRO A 6 22.86 4.53 -18.74
CA PRO A 6 24.11 4.80 -18.03
C PRO A 6 25.08 3.63 -18.13
N ALA A 7 26.38 3.89 -18.27
CA ALA A 7 27.39 2.85 -18.48
C ALA A 7 27.48 1.86 -17.32
N GLU A 8 27.13 2.30 -16.11
CA GLU A 8 27.16 1.52 -14.87
C GLU A 8 25.86 0.73 -14.63
N LEU A 9 24.86 0.82 -15.52
CA LEU A 9 23.56 0.18 -15.37
C LEU A 9 23.36 -0.91 -16.42
N ASP A 10 23.35 -2.17 -15.99
CA ASP A 10 22.79 -3.25 -16.81
C ASP A 10 21.26 -3.14 -16.80
N TRP A 11 20.73 -2.48 -17.84
CA TRP A 11 19.31 -2.22 -17.96
C TRP A 11 18.48 -3.47 -18.19
N ASP A 12 19.02 -4.45 -18.93
CA ASP A 12 18.30 -5.70 -19.19
C ASP A 12 18.15 -6.51 -17.90
N LEU A 13 19.22 -6.59 -17.11
CA LEU A 13 19.19 -7.22 -15.80
C LEU A 13 18.27 -6.48 -14.84
N TRP A 14 18.32 -5.14 -14.80
CA TRP A 14 17.48 -4.33 -13.92
C TRP A 14 15.98 -4.51 -14.22
N LEU A 15 15.59 -4.59 -15.50
CA LEU A 15 14.21 -4.86 -15.90
C LEU A 15 13.71 -6.22 -15.38
N GLY A 16 14.60 -7.20 -15.23
CA GLY A 16 14.26 -8.51 -14.69
C GLY A 16 13.15 -9.16 -15.52
N SER A 17 12.08 -9.62 -14.86
CA SER A 17 10.92 -10.24 -15.51
C SER A 17 9.92 -9.25 -16.13
N ALA A 18 10.12 -7.94 -15.98
CA ALA A 18 9.24 -6.92 -16.54
C ALA A 18 9.27 -6.89 -18.08
N PRO A 19 8.22 -6.39 -18.75
CA PRO A 19 8.28 -6.11 -20.19
C PRO A 19 9.49 -5.23 -20.52
N TYR A 20 10.18 -5.54 -21.62
CA TYR A 20 11.27 -4.69 -22.07
C TYR A 20 10.73 -3.33 -22.50
N LYS A 21 11.26 -2.26 -21.89
CA LYS A 21 11.02 -0.88 -22.30
C LYS A 21 12.36 -0.16 -22.44
N PRO A 22 12.54 0.73 -23.43
CA PRO A 22 13.73 1.56 -23.50
C PRO A 22 13.94 2.34 -22.21
N TYR A 23 15.20 2.51 -21.82
CA TYR A 23 15.54 3.34 -20.67
C TYR A 23 15.02 4.77 -20.87
N ILE A 24 14.51 5.36 -19.79
CA ILE A 24 14.03 6.73 -19.72
C ILE A 24 14.87 7.42 -18.65
N ASP A 25 15.35 8.63 -18.98
CA ASP A 25 16.17 9.41 -18.05
C ASP A 25 15.44 9.61 -16.69
N LYS A 26 16.21 9.58 -15.60
CA LYS A 26 15.75 9.69 -14.20
C LYS A 26 14.83 8.57 -13.71
N MET A 27 14.62 7.48 -14.46
CA MET A 27 13.83 6.33 -13.97
C MET A 27 14.47 5.71 -12.72
N VAL A 28 15.76 5.44 -12.80
CA VAL A 28 16.60 4.88 -11.72
C VAL A 28 17.37 6.05 -11.07
N PRO A 29 17.59 6.05 -9.74
CA PRO A 29 17.29 4.97 -8.79
C PRO A 29 15.92 5.05 -8.09
N PHE A 30 15.09 6.05 -8.40
CA PHE A 30 13.95 6.39 -7.53
C PHE A 30 12.58 6.36 -8.22
N ASN A 31 12.45 6.93 -9.42
CA ASN A 31 11.15 7.20 -10.03
C ASN A 31 10.43 5.96 -10.56
N TRP A 32 11.12 4.83 -10.71
CA TRP A 32 10.54 3.54 -11.11
C TRP A 32 9.37 3.09 -10.23
N ARG A 33 9.32 3.49 -8.95
CA ARG A 33 8.25 3.11 -8.02
C ARG A 33 6.86 3.59 -8.45
N GLY A 34 6.80 4.65 -9.25
CA GLY A 34 5.56 5.20 -9.80
C GLY A 34 5.04 4.51 -11.06
N TRP A 35 5.72 3.47 -11.56
CA TRP A 35 5.35 2.77 -12.79
C TRP A 35 4.89 1.36 -12.48
N TRP A 36 3.74 0.94 -13.00
CA TRP A 36 3.12 -0.34 -12.66
C TRP A 36 3.96 -1.57 -13.03
N ASP A 37 4.87 -1.41 -13.98
CA ASP A 37 5.79 -2.48 -14.35
C ASP A 37 6.92 -2.71 -13.34
N TYR A 38 7.24 -1.73 -12.50
CA TYR A 38 8.42 -1.79 -11.63
C TYR A 38 8.05 -1.60 -10.16
N GLY A 39 6.98 -0.87 -9.88
CA GLY A 39 6.54 -0.54 -8.54
C GLY A 39 5.03 -0.54 -8.37
N THR A 40 4.64 -0.12 -7.18
CA THR A 40 3.29 -0.27 -6.62
C THR A 40 2.72 1.06 -6.15
N GLY A 41 3.29 2.18 -6.61
CA GLY A 41 2.89 3.53 -6.22
C GLY A 41 3.07 3.81 -4.73
N ALA A 42 2.49 4.92 -4.27
CA ALA A 42 2.61 5.38 -2.90
C ALA A 42 2.04 4.36 -1.89
N ILE A 43 0.94 3.67 -2.21
CA ILE A 43 0.33 2.69 -1.31
C ILE A 43 1.20 1.46 -1.08
N GLY A 44 1.93 0.98 -2.09
CA GLY A 44 2.85 -0.13 -1.85
C GLY A 44 4.17 0.33 -1.21
N ASP A 45 4.66 1.52 -1.56
CA ASP A 45 5.89 2.11 -1.02
C ASP A 45 5.74 2.44 0.47
N MET A 46 4.74 3.26 0.82
CA MET A 46 4.54 3.76 2.19
C MET A 46 3.46 3.01 2.98
N GLY A 47 2.52 2.34 2.30
CA GLY A 47 1.45 1.62 2.99
C GLY A 47 1.96 0.45 3.83
N CYS A 48 3.07 -0.20 3.44
CA CYS A 48 3.66 -1.26 4.26
C CYS A 48 4.19 -0.73 5.62
N HIS A 49 4.48 0.56 5.73
CA HIS A 49 4.95 1.21 6.95
C HIS A 49 3.83 1.80 7.80
N LEU A 50 2.72 2.18 7.18
CA LEU A 50 1.60 2.88 7.81
C LEU A 50 0.41 1.97 8.12
N VAL A 51 0.16 0.97 7.28
CA VAL A 51 -0.91 -0.02 7.47
C VAL A 51 -0.48 -1.12 8.44
N GLU A 52 0.81 -1.43 8.54
CA GLU A 52 1.31 -2.50 9.42
C GLU A 52 0.90 -2.34 10.89
N PRO A 53 1.01 -1.15 11.53
CA PRO A 53 0.63 -1.00 12.93
C PRO A 53 -0.85 -1.36 13.21
N PRO A 54 -1.86 -0.79 12.51
CA PRO A 54 -3.25 -1.22 12.71
C PRO A 54 -3.46 -2.68 12.28
N PHE A 55 -2.83 -3.14 11.20
CA PHE A 55 -2.95 -4.51 10.70
C PHE A 55 -2.55 -5.54 11.76
N ARG A 56 -1.38 -5.34 12.38
CA ARG A 56 -0.87 -6.22 13.43
C ARG A 56 -1.66 -6.12 14.73
N ILE A 57 -1.98 -4.91 15.19
CA ILE A 57 -2.62 -4.70 16.50
C ILE A 57 -4.06 -5.22 16.51
N LEU A 58 -4.77 -5.03 15.39
CA LEU A 58 -6.16 -5.46 15.23
C LEU A 58 -6.29 -6.87 14.65
N GLU A 59 -5.16 -7.52 14.33
CA GLU A 59 -5.09 -8.86 13.76
C GLU A 59 -5.92 -8.99 12.49
N LEU A 60 -5.74 -8.00 11.62
CA LEU A 60 -6.38 -7.97 10.33
C LEU A 60 -5.79 -9.05 9.42
N ASP A 61 -6.59 -9.45 8.46
CA ASP A 61 -6.20 -10.28 7.33
C ASP A 61 -6.35 -9.44 6.05
N THR A 62 -6.49 -10.02 4.87
CA THR A 62 -6.80 -9.28 3.65
C THR A 62 -8.17 -8.59 3.72
N PRO A 63 -8.36 -7.44 3.05
CA PRO A 63 -9.67 -6.81 2.98
C PRO A 63 -10.68 -7.70 2.24
N ILE A 64 -11.93 -7.66 2.66
CA ILE A 64 -13.05 -8.34 1.99
C ILE A 64 -13.56 -7.55 0.79
N ASP A 65 -13.34 -6.24 0.82
CA ASP A 65 -13.66 -5.33 -0.27
C ASP A 65 -12.78 -4.09 -0.24
N VAL A 66 -12.68 -3.45 -1.40
CA VAL A 66 -11.90 -2.22 -1.57
C VAL A 66 -12.58 -1.29 -2.56
N GLN A 67 -12.58 0.01 -2.25
CA GLN A 67 -13.02 1.07 -3.16
C GLN A 67 -12.01 2.20 -3.16
N CYS A 68 -11.95 2.97 -4.24
CA CYS A 68 -11.03 4.10 -4.29
C CYS A 68 -11.54 5.26 -5.14
N SER A 69 -10.90 6.40 -4.92
CA SER A 69 -10.88 7.54 -5.84
C SER A 69 -9.43 7.95 -6.08
N VAL A 70 -9.15 8.55 -7.24
CA VAL A 70 -7.80 8.97 -7.63
C VAL A 70 -7.82 10.39 -8.20
N GLY A 71 -6.72 11.11 -7.99
CA GLY A 71 -6.49 12.40 -8.63
C GLY A 71 -6.44 12.26 -10.15
N SER A 72 -7.23 13.08 -10.85
CA SER A 72 -7.22 13.14 -12.32
C SER A 72 -6.26 14.21 -12.80
N VAL A 73 -5.33 13.84 -13.68
CA VAL A 73 -4.48 14.80 -14.41
C VAL A 73 -5.22 15.25 -15.65
N TYR A 74 -5.41 16.56 -15.83
CA TYR A 74 -5.98 17.14 -17.04
C TYR A 74 -4.85 17.60 -17.96
N VAL A 75 -4.91 17.18 -19.23
CA VAL A 75 -3.92 17.53 -20.26
C VAL A 75 -4.41 18.62 -21.22
N ASP A 76 -5.68 18.99 -21.10
CA ASP A 76 -6.34 20.07 -21.82
C ASP A 76 -7.64 20.45 -21.09
N GLU A 77 -8.33 21.47 -21.57
CA GLU A 77 -9.62 21.93 -21.04
C GLU A 77 -10.63 20.76 -20.97
N PHE A 78 -11.05 20.41 -19.75
CA PHE A 78 -11.93 19.27 -19.45
C PHE A 78 -11.49 17.91 -20.03
N ARG A 79 -10.22 17.79 -20.44
CA ARG A 79 -9.66 16.56 -21.00
C ARG A 79 -8.75 15.88 -19.98
N ARG A 80 -9.29 14.87 -19.30
CA ARG A 80 -8.49 13.97 -18.46
C ARG A 80 -7.47 13.23 -19.33
N GLY A 81 -6.21 13.24 -18.92
CA GLY A 81 -5.14 12.43 -19.49
C GLY A 81 -5.30 10.95 -19.13
N TYR A 82 -4.78 10.09 -20.00
CA TYR A 82 -4.80 8.64 -19.80
C TYR A 82 -3.36 8.13 -19.70
N PHE A 83 -3.00 7.65 -18.50
CA PHE A 83 -1.63 7.23 -18.15
C PHE A 83 -1.64 5.81 -17.57
N PRO A 84 -1.95 4.78 -18.38
CA PRO A 84 -2.16 3.41 -17.88
C PRO A 84 -0.89 2.74 -17.35
N GLU A 85 0.28 3.33 -17.60
CA GLU A 85 1.58 2.80 -17.20
C GLU A 85 2.06 3.33 -15.84
N SER A 86 1.46 4.42 -15.35
CA SER A 86 1.87 5.08 -14.11
C SER A 86 0.78 5.09 -13.05
N CYS A 87 1.21 5.19 -11.80
CA CYS A 87 0.33 5.43 -10.67
C CYS A 87 -0.27 6.85 -10.74
N PRO A 88 -1.47 7.07 -10.19
CA PRO A 88 -2.04 8.41 -10.12
C PRO A 88 -1.21 9.31 -9.17
N PRO A 89 -1.32 10.64 -9.30
CA PRO A 89 -0.62 11.58 -8.42
C PRO A 89 -1.15 11.57 -6.98
N SER A 90 -2.40 11.15 -6.79
CA SER A 90 -3.04 11.00 -5.49
C SER A 90 -4.11 9.90 -5.53
N SER A 91 -4.37 9.28 -4.38
CA SER A 91 -5.39 8.27 -4.18
C SER A 91 -6.00 8.36 -2.78
N HIS A 92 -7.29 8.06 -2.69
CA HIS A 92 -7.98 7.72 -1.46
C HIS A 92 -8.58 6.34 -1.62
N VAL A 93 -8.07 5.36 -0.87
CA VAL A 93 -8.54 3.97 -0.87
C VAL A 93 -9.18 3.66 0.46
N ILE A 94 -10.36 3.02 0.43
CA ILE A 94 -11.05 2.49 1.60
C ILE A 94 -11.03 0.97 1.48
N MET A 95 -10.38 0.33 2.45
CA MET A 95 -10.27 -1.12 2.57
C MET A 95 -11.12 -1.59 3.75
N THR A 96 -12.10 -2.45 3.49
CA THR A 96 -12.92 -3.04 4.56
C THR A 96 -12.33 -4.38 4.98
N PHE A 97 -12.09 -4.56 6.26
CA PHE A 97 -11.61 -5.81 6.87
C PHE A 97 -12.73 -6.46 7.66
N ALA A 98 -12.82 -7.79 7.55
CA ALA A 98 -13.74 -8.57 8.36
C ALA A 98 -13.45 -8.39 9.85
N LYS A 99 -14.51 -8.49 10.66
CA LYS A 99 -14.39 -8.51 12.12
C LYS A 99 -13.34 -9.53 12.59
N THR A 100 -12.49 -9.10 13.51
CA THR A 100 -11.49 -9.95 14.17
C THR A 100 -11.84 -10.16 15.64
N ARG A 101 -11.05 -10.96 16.36
CA ARG A 101 -11.19 -11.08 17.82
C ARG A 101 -10.87 -9.78 18.59
N LYS A 102 -10.23 -8.81 17.94
CA LYS A 102 -9.85 -7.51 18.52
C LYS A 102 -10.87 -6.41 18.24
N THR A 103 -11.83 -6.64 17.36
CA THR A 103 -12.77 -5.62 16.89
C THR A 103 -14.22 -5.99 17.20
N LYS A 104 -15.10 -4.99 17.32
CA LYS A 104 -16.53 -5.22 17.56
C LYS A 104 -17.30 -5.58 16.28
N GLY A 105 -16.81 -5.12 15.13
CA GLY A 105 -17.34 -5.36 13.80
C GLY A 105 -16.24 -5.24 12.76
N ASN A 106 -16.64 -5.07 11.50
CA ASN A 106 -15.69 -4.77 10.43
C ASN A 106 -14.96 -3.46 10.71
N ILE A 107 -13.74 -3.34 10.17
CA ILE A 107 -12.91 -2.14 10.28
C ILE A 107 -12.65 -1.62 8.88
N GLU A 108 -12.75 -0.31 8.71
CA GLU A 108 -12.33 0.37 7.49
C GLU A 108 -10.97 1.02 7.73
N ILE A 109 -10.04 0.84 6.80
CA ILE A 109 -8.79 1.61 6.74
C ILE A 109 -8.88 2.54 5.54
N HIS A 110 -8.70 3.83 5.81
CA HIS A 110 -8.63 4.88 4.81
C HIS A 110 -7.16 5.19 4.53
N TRP A 111 -6.68 4.80 3.35
CA TRP A 111 -5.39 5.24 2.81
C TRP A 111 -5.59 6.53 2.02
N MET A 112 -4.83 7.59 2.33
CA MET A 112 -4.93 8.90 1.67
C MET A 112 -3.53 9.41 1.37
N ASP A 113 -3.23 9.68 0.10
CA ASP A 113 -1.90 10.11 -0.35
C ASP A 113 -1.97 11.31 -1.34
N GLY A 114 -0.81 11.77 -1.81
CA GLY A 114 -0.72 12.78 -2.86
C GLY A 114 -1.27 14.16 -2.43
N GLY A 115 -1.11 14.49 -1.16
CA GLY A 115 -1.59 15.74 -0.56
C GLY A 115 -3.01 15.66 0.01
N ILE A 116 -3.72 14.56 -0.20
CA ILE A 116 -5.01 14.29 0.42
C ILE A 116 -4.75 13.84 1.87
N LYS A 117 -5.42 14.46 2.84
CA LYS A 117 -5.37 14.10 4.26
C LYS A 117 -6.79 13.83 4.78
N PRO A 118 -6.95 13.00 5.82
CA PRO A 118 -8.21 12.90 6.53
C PRO A 118 -8.58 14.26 7.14
N GLU A 119 -9.84 14.40 7.53
CA GLU A 119 -10.27 15.57 8.28
C GLU A 119 -9.40 15.75 9.53
N ARG A 120 -9.03 17.01 9.80
CA ARG A 120 -8.22 17.33 10.97
C ARG A 120 -9.04 17.03 12.23
N PRO A 121 -8.53 16.21 13.18
CA PRO A 121 -9.21 15.96 14.43
C PRO A 121 -9.54 17.23 15.21
N ASP A 122 -10.80 17.39 15.62
CA ASP A 122 -11.28 18.52 16.45
C ASP A 122 -10.51 18.66 17.77
N GLU A 123 -9.95 17.57 18.27
CA GLU A 123 -9.19 17.54 19.51
C GLU A 123 -7.81 18.21 19.41
N LEU A 124 -7.33 18.54 18.20
CA LEU A 124 -6.09 19.28 18.00
C LEU A 124 -6.34 20.79 18.07
N LEU A 125 -5.61 21.48 18.94
CA LEU A 125 -5.64 22.95 19.01
C LEU A 125 -5.16 23.56 17.68
N PRO A 126 -5.56 24.80 17.33
CA PRO A 126 -5.30 25.38 16.01
C PRO A 126 -3.84 25.33 15.54
N ASN A 127 -2.89 25.46 16.45
CA ASN A 127 -1.45 25.50 16.16
C ASN A 127 -0.74 24.15 16.37
N GLU A 128 -1.45 23.09 16.75
CA GLU A 128 -0.86 21.75 16.92
C GLU A 128 -0.68 21.05 15.56
N SER A 129 0.47 20.43 15.34
CA SER A 129 0.71 19.69 14.10
C SER A 129 -0.17 18.44 14.04
N PHE A 130 -0.79 18.17 12.88
CA PHE A 130 -1.43 16.88 12.62
C PHE A 130 -0.41 15.79 12.20
N GLY A 131 0.85 16.19 11.97
CA GLY A 131 1.89 15.32 11.44
C GLY A 131 1.99 15.37 9.92
N ASP A 132 3.08 14.79 9.42
CA ASP A 132 3.36 14.68 7.99
C ASP A 132 2.78 13.38 7.42
N ASN A 133 3.49 12.27 7.64
CA ASN A 133 3.03 10.89 7.40
C ASN A 133 2.74 10.18 8.72
N GLY A 134 1.58 9.52 8.80
CA GLY A 134 1.17 8.86 10.03
C GLY A 134 -0.17 8.14 9.91
N VAL A 135 -0.64 7.63 11.04
CA VAL A 135 -1.89 6.89 11.15
C VAL A 135 -2.77 7.59 12.19
N LEU A 136 -4.00 7.90 11.81
CA LEU A 136 -5.07 8.30 12.73
C LEU A 136 -5.89 7.06 13.08
N PHE A 137 -6.04 6.78 14.38
CA PHE A 137 -6.95 5.76 14.88
C PHE A 137 -8.15 6.45 15.52
N GLU A 138 -9.35 6.02 15.12
CA GLU A 138 -10.60 6.49 15.70
C GLU A 138 -11.25 5.38 16.52
N GLY A 139 -11.34 5.60 17.83
CA GLY A 139 -11.95 4.68 18.77
C GLY A 139 -13.17 5.28 19.46
N THR A 140 -14.01 4.42 20.04
CA THR A 140 -15.23 4.86 20.76
C THR A 140 -14.96 5.69 22.01
N LYS A 141 -13.70 5.82 22.45
CA LYS A 141 -13.29 6.59 23.64
C LYS A 141 -12.40 7.80 23.30
N GLY A 142 -12.15 8.03 22.02
CA GLY A 142 -11.28 9.08 21.53
C GLY A 142 -10.35 8.60 20.43
N LYS A 143 -9.53 9.52 19.96
CA LYS A 143 -8.60 9.32 18.84
C LYS A 143 -7.16 9.25 19.32
N MET A 144 -6.31 8.61 18.52
CA MET A 144 -4.85 8.67 18.69
C MET A 144 -4.19 8.77 17.32
N ILE A 145 -3.01 9.37 17.30
CA ILE A 145 -2.16 9.45 16.11
C ILE A 145 -0.83 8.76 16.38
N CYS A 146 -0.19 8.23 15.34
CA CYS A 146 1.22 7.85 15.38
C CYS A 146 1.90 8.24 14.07
N ASP A 147 3.23 8.35 14.12
CA ASP A 147 4.06 8.65 12.95
C ASP A 147 4.40 7.32 12.22
N VAL A 148 5.18 7.39 11.14
CA VAL A 148 5.62 6.22 10.35
C VAL A 148 6.16 5.10 11.26
N TYR A 149 5.88 3.84 10.90
CA TYR A 149 6.25 2.64 11.67
C TYR A 149 5.54 2.50 13.03
N GLY A 150 4.46 3.26 13.25
CA GLY A 150 3.79 3.29 14.54
C GLY A 150 4.59 4.02 15.63
N SER A 151 5.56 4.84 15.22
CA SER A 151 6.42 5.58 16.14
C SER A 151 5.69 6.76 16.79
N ASN A 152 6.19 7.21 17.94
CA ASN A 152 5.68 8.38 18.65
C ASN A 152 4.14 8.43 18.79
N PRO A 153 3.48 7.37 19.33
CA PRO A 153 2.03 7.35 19.47
C PRO A 153 1.56 8.40 20.49
N ARG A 154 0.50 9.13 20.15
CA ARG A 154 -0.05 10.24 20.94
C ARG A 154 -1.56 10.18 21.01
N LEU A 155 -2.12 10.26 22.21
CA LEU A 155 -3.55 10.41 22.44
C LEU A 155 -4.02 11.82 22.04
N LEU A 156 -5.26 11.92 21.56
CA LEU A 156 -5.93 13.19 21.34
C LEU A 156 -7.04 13.43 22.40
N PRO A 157 -7.18 14.67 22.93
CA PRO A 157 -6.28 15.83 22.76
C PRO A 157 -4.87 15.55 23.34
N LEU A 158 -3.86 16.26 22.83
CA LEU A 158 -2.45 16.00 23.15
C LEU A 158 -2.12 16.14 24.65
N THR A 159 -2.90 16.93 25.39
CA THR A 159 -2.78 17.10 26.85
C THR A 159 -2.94 15.79 27.62
N LYS A 160 -3.64 14.79 27.07
CA LYS A 160 -3.80 13.46 27.71
C LYS A 160 -2.48 12.70 27.84
N ASN A 161 -1.48 13.01 27.02
CA ASN A 161 -0.20 12.30 27.05
C ASN A 161 0.62 12.63 28.32
N ALA A 162 0.37 13.78 28.97
CA ALA A 162 1.07 14.15 30.21
C ALA A 162 0.78 13.19 31.38
N SER A 163 -0.41 12.58 31.37
CA SER A 163 -0.84 11.61 32.38
C SER A 163 -0.81 10.16 31.89
N ASP A 164 -0.37 9.90 30.66
CA ASP A 164 -0.26 8.53 30.15
C ASP A 164 0.86 7.77 30.88
N LYS A 165 0.53 6.56 31.33
CA LYS A 165 1.41 5.61 32.02
C LYS A 165 1.37 4.23 31.37
N THR A 166 0.92 4.14 30.12
CA THR A 166 0.80 2.88 29.38
C THR A 166 2.17 2.21 29.27
N LYS A 167 2.26 0.99 29.80
CA LYS A 167 3.48 0.18 29.71
C LYS A 167 3.56 -0.51 28.36
N ALA A 168 4.74 -0.52 27.75
CA ALA A 168 5.00 -1.32 26.56
C ALA A 168 4.76 -2.81 26.87
N LYS A 169 3.99 -3.49 26.00
CA LYS A 169 3.64 -4.91 26.15
C LYS A 169 4.35 -5.82 25.15
N ALA A 170 4.82 -5.28 24.04
CA ALA A 170 5.42 -6.06 22.96
C ALA A 170 6.94 -6.12 23.12
N THR A 171 7.50 -7.33 22.98
CA THR A 171 8.95 -7.53 22.86
C THR A 171 9.47 -6.76 21.65
N ARG A 172 10.62 -6.11 21.81
CA ARG A 172 11.30 -5.40 20.74
C ARG A 172 12.54 -6.18 20.32
N VAL A 173 12.86 -6.09 19.03
CA VAL A 173 14.13 -6.61 18.53
C VAL A 173 15.27 -5.85 19.22
N PRO A 174 16.28 -6.53 19.77
CA PRO A 174 17.46 -5.87 20.32
C PRO A 174 18.08 -4.93 19.28
N GLY A 175 18.36 -3.68 19.65
CA GLY A 175 18.84 -2.66 18.69
C GLY A 175 17.75 -2.02 17.84
N GLY A 176 16.48 -2.38 18.02
CA GLY A 176 15.34 -1.78 17.32
C GLY A 176 15.41 -2.00 15.82
N GLU A 177 15.22 -0.93 15.04
CA GLU A 177 15.25 -0.96 13.58
C GLU A 177 16.56 -1.56 13.03
N ALA A 178 17.69 -1.13 13.57
CA ALA A 178 19.02 -1.61 13.17
C ALA A 178 19.27 -3.08 13.53
N GLY A 179 18.44 -3.66 14.40
CA GLY A 179 18.57 -5.05 14.85
C GLY A 179 17.85 -6.08 13.98
N HIS A 180 16.92 -5.65 13.11
CA HIS A 180 16.09 -6.58 12.34
C HIS A 180 16.90 -7.47 11.40
N TYR A 181 17.93 -6.91 10.75
CA TYR A 181 18.82 -7.69 9.87
C TYR A 181 19.57 -8.78 10.65
N THR A 182 20.11 -8.42 11.82
CA THR A 182 20.80 -9.36 12.70
C THR A 182 19.86 -10.46 13.19
N GLN A 183 18.64 -10.11 13.61
CA GLN A 183 17.64 -11.09 14.05
C GLN A 183 17.34 -12.13 12.94
N TRP A 184 17.21 -11.67 11.70
CA TRP A 184 16.97 -12.56 10.56
C TRP A 184 18.16 -13.49 10.30
N ALA A 185 19.38 -12.96 10.29
CA ALA A 185 20.60 -13.75 10.10
C ALA A 185 20.78 -14.80 11.22
N GLU A 186 20.56 -14.41 12.46
CA GLU A 186 20.62 -15.32 13.61
C GLU A 186 19.55 -16.42 13.52
N ALA A 187 18.32 -16.08 13.13
CA ALA A 187 17.25 -17.06 12.94
C ALA A 187 17.56 -18.06 11.81
N ALA A 188 18.15 -17.58 10.72
CA ALA A 188 18.59 -18.44 9.61
C ALA A 188 19.68 -19.42 10.05
N ILE A 189 20.66 -18.96 10.84
CA ILE A 189 21.73 -19.82 11.41
C ILE A 189 21.16 -20.83 12.40
N ALA A 190 20.25 -20.40 13.28
CA ALA A 190 19.65 -21.27 14.30
C ALA A 190 18.77 -22.37 13.69
N GLY A 191 18.18 -22.11 12.53
CA GLY A 191 17.27 -23.01 11.82
C GLY A 191 15.79 -22.69 12.06
N TYR A 192 14.95 -23.22 11.18
CA TYR A 192 13.51 -22.90 11.15
C TYR A 192 12.82 -23.11 12.51
N GLY A 193 12.06 -22.11 12.94
CA GLY A 193 11.28 -22.13 14.19
C GLY A 193 12.09 -22.02 15.48
N LYS A 194 13.43 -21.84 15.42
CA LYS A 194 14.27 -21.72 16.63
C LYS A 194 14.29 -20.31 17.21
N ILE A 195 14.13 -19.29 16.38
CA ILE A 195 14.02 -17.89 16.80
C ILE A 195 12.73 -17.33 16.20
N GLU A 196 11.89 -16.74 17.06
CA GLU A 196 10.68 -16.04 16.62
C GLU A 196 11.08 -14.68 16.02
N LEU A 197 10.73 -14.48 14.75
CA LEU A 197 11.01 -13.25 14.02
C LEU A 197 9.96 -12.19 14.33
N SER A 198 10.36 -10.92 14.40
CA SER A 198 9.42 -9.81 14.60
C SER A 198 8.60 -9.46 13.36
N SER A 199 8.89 -10.04 12.20
CA SER A 199 8.17 -9.84 10.93
C SER A 199 8.02 -11.17 10.18
N PRO A 200 7.19 -12.08 10.71
CA PRO A 200 6.99 -13.40 10.11
C PRO A 200 6.09 -13.32 8.86
N PHE A 201 6.17 -14.31 7.96
CA PHE A 201 5.42 -14.32 6.69
C PHE A 201 3.90 -14.39 6.89
N GLU A 202 3.44 -14.95 8.01
CA GLU A 202 2.04 -15.01 8.42
C GLU A 202 1.44 -13.61 8.63
N ILE A 203 2.28 -12.60 8.85
CA ILE A 203 1.89 -11.19 8.90
C ILE A 203 2.26 -10.48 7.59
N ALA A 204 3.50 -10.63 7.13
CA ALA A 204 4.02 -9.89 5.98
C ALA A 204 3.32 -10.26 4.67
N GLY A 205 2.91 -11.53 4.49
CA GLY A 205 2.19 -12.00 3.32
C GLY A 205 0.82 -11.32 3.17
N PRO A 206 -0.11 -11.52 4.11
CA PRO A 206 -1.42 -10.86 4.08
C PRO A 206 -1.36 -9.32 4.05
N LEU A 207 -0.36 -8.71 4.72
CA LEU A 207 -0.13 -7.27 4.62
C LEU A 207 0.26 -6.86 3.20
N THR A 208 1.17 -7.59 2.56
CA THR A 208 1.57 -7.32 1.17
C THR A 208 0.37 -7.49 0.23
N GLU A 209 -0.39 -8.57 0.40
CA GLU A 209 -1.61 -8.83 -0.38
C GLU A 209 -2.62 -7.69 -0.23
N THR A 210 -2.82 -7.18 0.98
CA THR A 210 -3.69 -6.03 1.26
C THR A 210 -3.35 -4.80 0.41
N LEU A 211 -2.07 -4.43 0.35
CA LEU A 211 -1.61 -3.28 -0.43
C LEU A 211 -1.74 -3.54 -1.95
N LEU A 212 -1.55 -4.79 -2.38
CA LEU A 212 -1.73 -5.18 -3.78
C LEU A 212 -3.21 -5.18 -4.18
N ILE A 213 -4.12 -5.62 -3.31
CA ILE A 213 -5.58 -5.53 -3.53
C ILE A 213 -6.00 -4.06 -3.68
N ALA A 214 -5.43 -3.16 -2.88
CA ALA A 214 -5.66 -1.73 -3.02
C ALA A 214 -5.17 -1.17 -4.36
N ASN A 215 -4.03 -1.67 -4.87
CA ASN A 215 -3.58 -1.35 -6.23
C ASN A 215 -4.54 -1.86 -7.32
N LEU A 216 -5.25 -2.97 -7.11
CA LEU A 216 -6.28 -3.42 -8.07
C LEU A 216 -7.40 -2.39 -8.20
N ALA A 217 -7.85 -1.81 -7.08
CA ALA A 217 -8.85 -0.73 -7.09
C ALA A 217 -8.33 0.50 -7.85
N ILE A 218 -7.11 0.95 -7.53
CA ILE A 218 -6.48 2.11 -8.17
C ILE A 218 -6.35 1.90 -9.68
N ARG A 219 -5.86 0.74 -10.12
CA ARG A 219 -5.73 0.40 -11.56
C ARG A 219 -7.09 0.21 -12.23
N GLY A 220 -8.10 -0.25 -11.48
CA GLY A 220 -9.47 -0.41 -11.94
C GLY A 220 -10.08 0.90 -12.45
N ILE A 221 -9.76 2.04 -11.83
CA ILE A 221 -10.30 3.36 -12.19
C ILE A 221 -10.07 3.74 -13.67
N ASP A 222 -8.92 3.36 -14.22
CA ASP A 222 -8.56 3.66 -15.61
C ASP A 222 -8.61 2.43 -16.53
N THR A 223 -9.18 1.32 -16.05
CA THR A 223 -9.46 0.16 -16.90
C THR A 223 -10.56 0.51 -17.91
N GLN A 224 -10.21 0.46 -19.20
CA GLN A 224 -11.09 0.82 -20.30
C GLN A 224 -11.92 -0.36 -20.80
N ARG A 225 -13.18 -0.11 -21.16
CA ARG A 225 -14.02 -1.00 -21.97
C ARG A 225 -14.42 -0.29 -23.25
N ARG A 226 -14.31 -0.96 -24.40
CA ARG A 226 -14.77 -0.44 -25.70
C ARG A 226 -16.04 -1.15 -26.10
N ASP A 227 -17.05 -0.39 -26.50
CA ASP A 227 -18.28 -0.96 -27.07
C ASP A 227 -18.13 -1.22 -28.59
N ALA A 228 -19.17 -1.80 -29.20
CA ALA A 228 -19.20 -2.12 -30.63
C ALA A 228 -19.07 -0.88 -31.54
N ASN A 229 -19.36 0.32 -31.03
CA ASN A 229 -19.22 1.59 -31.75
C ASN A 229 -17.87 2.27 -31.50
N GLY A 230 -16.97 1.61 -30.74
CA GLY A 230 -15.65 2.14 -30.40
C GLY A 230 -15.65 3.16 -29.25
N ARG A 231 -16.80 3.39 -28.58
CA ARG A 231 -16.87 4.29 -27.43
C ARG A 231 -16.17 3.66 -26.25
N ILE A 232 -15.31 4.44 -25.59
CA ILE A 232 -14.58 4.03 -24.39
C ILE A 232 -15.41 4.39 -23.15
N SER A 233 -15.57 3.43 -22.25
CA SER A 233 -16.05 3.64 -20.87
C SER A 233 -15.00 3.17 -19.86
N TYR A 234 -15.18 3.58 -18.61
CA TYR A 234 -14.29 3.26 -17.48
C TYR A 234 -15.11 2.61 -16.36
N PRO A 235 -15.52 1.34 -16.53
CA PRO A 235 -16.48 0.71 -15.63
C PRO A 235 -15.98 0.58 -14.19
N GLY A 236 -14.66 0.57 -13.95
CA GLY A 236 -14.06 0.51 -12.63
C GLY A 236 -14.25 1.74 -11.76
N ARG A 237 -14.67 2.88 -12.33
CA ARG A 237 -14.91 4.11 -11.58
C ARG A 237 -16.10 3.95 -10.65
N ASP A 238 -15.94 4.43 -9.41
CA ASP A 238 -16.94 4.38 -8.34
C ASP A 238 -17.35 2.96 -7.91
N MET A 239 -16.55 1.95 -8.26
CA MET A 239 -16.83 0.56 -7.92
C MET A 239 -16.20 0.15 -6.59
N LYS A 240 -16.96 -0.58 -5.78
CA LYS A 240 -16.44 -1.38 -4.67
C LYS A 240 -16.10 -2.78 -5.16
N LEU A 241 -14.82 -3.12 -5.22
CA LEU A 241 -14.32 -4.42 -5.63
C LEU A 241 -14.46 -5.41 -4.49
N LEU A 242 -14.95 -6.62 -4.77
CA LEU A 242 -15.10 -7.71 -3.80
C LEU A 242 -13.96 -8.70 -3.96
N TRP A 243 -13.19 -8.93 -2.90
CA TRP A 243 -12.02 -9.82 -2.92
C TRP A 243 -12.37 -11.23 -2.44
N ASP A 244 -12.02 -12.21 -3.26
CA ASP A 244 -12.05 -13.63 -2.92
C ASP A 244 -10.62 -14.10 -2.67
N LYS A 245 -10.25 -14.14 -1.40
CA LYS A 245 -8.92 -14.54 -0.94
C LYS A 245 -8.58 -15.98 -1.31
N GLU A 246 -9.55 -16.90 -1.23
CA GLU A 246 -9.30 -18.32 -1.49
C GLU A 246 -8.90 -18.57 -2.94
N ASN A 247 -9.52 -17.83 -3.87
CA ASN A 247 -9.24 -17.92 -5.30
C ASN A 247 -8.31 -16.82 -5.83
N LEU A 248 -7.86 -15.92 -4.95
CA LEU A 248 -7.02 -14.75 -5.25
C LEU A 248 -7.58 -13.93 -6.43
N LYS A 249 -8.85 -13.51 -6.36
CA LYS A 249 -9.48 -12.75 -7.46
C LYS A 249 -10.52 -11.74 -6.98
N VAL A 250 -10.75 -10.73 -7.82
CA VAL A 250 -11.93 -9.86 -7.73
C VAL A 250 -13.12 -10.56 -8.38
N THR A 251 -14.25 -10.64 -7.68
CA THR A 251 -15.41 -11.44 -8.13
C THR A 251 -16.44 -10.66 -8.94
N ASN A 252 -16.47 -9.34 -8.82
CA ASN A 252 -17.48 -8.48 -9.43
C ASN A 252 -16.95 -7.56 -10.55
N PHE A 253 -15.66 -7.67 -10.91
CA PHE A 253 -15.05 -6.94 -12.02
C PHE A 253 -13.88 -7.75 -12.59
N ASP A 254 -14.14 -8.51 -13.65
CA ASP A 254 -13.15 -9.46 -14.14
C ASP A 254 -11.94 -8.79 -14.79
N GLU A 255 -12.11 -7.62 -15.40
CA GLU A 255 -11.04 -6.95 -16.12
C GLU A 255 -9.83 -6.60 -15.23
N VAL A 256 -10.01 -6.35 -13.93
CA VAL A 256 -8.88 -6.09 -13.03
C VAL A 256 -8.10 -7.34 -12.64
N ASN A 257 -8.66 -8.54 -12.83
CA ASN A 257 -7.96 -9.80 -12.55
C ASN A 257 -6.73 -10.00 -13.45
N GLN A 258 -6.67 -9.30 -14.59
CA GLN A 258 -5.47 -9.26 -15.44
C GLN A 258 -4.22 -8.72 -14.71
N PHE A 259 -4.40 -8.00 -13.59
CA PHE A 259 -3.32 -7.40 -12.81
C PHE A 259 -2.89 -8.26 -11.60
N VAL A 260 -3.63 -9.32 -11.27
CA VAL A 260 -3.31 -10.21 -10.14
C VAL A 260 -2.05 -11.03 -10.41
N LYS A 261 -1.86 -11.43 -11.68
CA LYS A 261 -0.67 -12.18 -12.12
C LYS A 261 0.05 -11.39 -13.21
N ARG A 262 1.36 -11.61 -13.29
CA ARG A 262 2.21 -10.98 -14.30
C ARG A 262 2.65 -12.00 -15.34
N ASN A 263 2.62 -11.59 -16.60
CA ASN A 263 3.30 -12.31 -17.67
C ASN A 263 4.78 -11.91 -17.67
N TYR A 264 5.65 -12.89 -17.50
CA TYR A 264 7.09 -12.66 -17.54
C TYR A 264 7.55 -12.52 -18.98
N ARG A 265 8.49 -11.61 -19.24
CA ARG A 265 9.12 -11.53 -20.56
C ARG A 265 9.90 -12.81 -20.87
N THR A 266 10.06 -13.10 -22.16
CA THR A 266 10.80 -14.27 -22.65
C THR A 266 12.19 -14.37 -22.00
N GLY A 267 12.57 -15.59 -21.58
CA GLY A 267 13.83 -15.86 -20.88
C GLY A 267 13.70 -15.88 -19.35
N TRP A 268 12.59 -15.40 -18.78
CA TRP A 268 12.31 -15.43 -17.35
C TRP A 268 11.20 -16.43 -17.02
N THR A 269 11.47 -17.34 -16.10
CA THR A 269 10.52 -18.36 -15.62
C THR A 269 10.80 -18.67 -14.15
N LEU A 270 9.76 -19.00 -13.38
CA LEU A 270 9.91 -19.44 -11.99
C LEU A 270 10.36 -20.91 -11.88
N GLY A 271 10.40 -21.65 -12.99
CA GLY A 271 10.85 -23.06 -13.01
C GLY A 271 9.97 -24.02 -12.20
N ILE A 272 8.75 -23.60 -11.87
CA ILE A 272 7.72 -24.36 -11.14
C ILE A 272 6.61 -24.82 -12.07
#